data_AF-A0A916Q3E5-F1
#
_entry.id   AF-A0A916Q3E5-F1
#
_cell.length_a   1.000
_cell.length_b   1.000
_cell.length_c   1.000
_cell.angle_alpha   90.00
_cell.angle_beta   90.00
_cell.angle_gamma   90.00
#
_symmetry.space_group_name_H-M   'P 1'
#
loop_
_entity.id
_entity.type
_entity.pdbx_description
1 polymer ?
#
loop_
_entity_poly.entity_id
_entity_poly.type
_entity_poly.pdbx_seq_one_letter_code
_entity_poly.pdbx_strand_id
1 'polypeptide(L)'
;MASRTLVKNYVAQWMQMGKAVSLSAQGEQVHVYKILQGEKYSPSFNKLWDEISTTKAHQAYLSGTDQTISDLLNNKWEIIACARCNLLVPSIDMGPRVPVCCPCDDLPSHPNLDSVAPHVPVTLASHLDDLCDRLTQKAEIQESYEASDDDTYTSEAENTQAIHNLRTSILKLVKSSPSE
;
A
#
# COMPACT_ATOMS: atom_id res chain seq x y z
N MET A 1 -7.62 4.91 18.78
CA MET A 1 -7.54 6.38 18.62
C MET A 1 -6.82 6.75 17.33
N ALA A 2 -7.44 7.55 16.47
CA ALA A 2 -6.82 8.05 15.24
C ALA A 2 -5.66 9.01 15.55
N SER A 3 -4.45 8.68 15.11
CA SER A 3 -3.31 9.60 15.21
C SER A 3 -3.43 10.70 14.16
N ARG A 4 -2.84 11.88 14.41
CA ARG A 4 -2.81 12.98 13.44
C ARG A 4 -2.22 12.54 12.09
N THR A 5 -1.23 11.63 12.12
CA THR A 5 -0.64 11.03 10.92
C THR A 5 -1.63 10.14 10.17
N LEU A 6 -2.42 9.32 10.87
CA LEU A 6 -3.45 8.50 10.23
C LEU A 6 -4.54 9.36 9.59
N VAL A 7 -4.98 10.43 10.26
CA VAL A 7 -5.96 11.37 9.67
C VAL A 7 -5.37 12.04 8.43
N LYS A 8 -4.10 12.47 8.48
CA LYS A 8 -3.39 13.01 7.32
C LYS A 8 -3.36 12.02 6.15
N ASN A 9 -3.03 10.77 6.43
CA ASN A 9 -2.99 9.70 5.42
C ASN A 9 -4.37 9.43 4.82
N TYR A 10 -5.42 9.46 5.65
CA TYR A 10 -6.80 9.32 5.18
C TYR A 10 -7.22 10.46 4.25
N VAL A 11 -6.94 11.72 4.63
CA VAL A 11 -7.22 12.87 3.77
C VAL A 11 -6.42 12.81 2.46
N ALA A 12 -5.17 12.37 2.51
CA ALA A 12 -4.35 12.17 1.32
C ALA A 12 -4.98 11.14 0.36
N GLN A 13 -5.39 9.98 0.88
CA GLN A 13 -6.07 8.94 0.09
C GLN A 13 -7.41 9.43 -0.46
N TRP A 14 -8.19 10.19 0.32
CA TRP A 14 -9.43 10.81 -0.13
C TRP A 14 -9.21 11.69 -1.36
N MET A 15 -8.18 12.56 -1.31
CA MET A 15 -7.85 13.44 -2.43
C MET A 15 -7.25 12.72 -3.63
N GLN A 16 -6.48 11.64 -3.40
CA GLN A 16 -5.96 10.79 -4.48
C GLN A 16 -7.08 10.09 -5.25
N MET A 17 -8.24 9.85 -4.62
CA MET A 17 -9.46 9.35 -5.28
C MET A 17 -10.21 10.44 -6.08
N GLY A 18 -9.65 11.64 -6.19
CA GLY A 18 -10.23 12.77 -6.93
C GLY A 18 -11.25 13.58 -6.12
N LYS A 19 -11.44 13.27 -4.84
CA LYS A 19 -12.38 13.99 -3.97
C LYS A 19 -11.74 15.25 -3.39
N ALA A 20 -12.56 16.21 -3.00
CA ALA A 20 -12.12 17.51 -2.46
C ALA A 20 -12.22 17.58 -0.94
N VAL A 21 -11.47 18.52 -0.36
CA VAL A 21 -11.72 19.05 0.99
C VAL A 21 -12.38 20.41 0.84
N SER A 22 -13.46 20.64 1.57
CA SER A 22 -14.11 21.94 1.64
C SER A 22 -13.65 22.66 2.91
N LEU A 23 -13.31 23.94 2.79
CA LEU A 23 -12.77 24.75 3.90
C LEU A 23 -13.84 25.41 4.79
N SER A 24 -15.11 25.42 4.36
CA SER A 24 -16.25 25.92 5.13
C SER A 24 -17.55 25.36 4.57
N ALA A 25 -18.63 25.29 5.38
CA ALA A 25 -19.90 24.61 5.05
C ALA A 25 -20.59 25.09 3.75
N GLN A 26 -20.24 26.28 3.27
CA GLN A 26 -20.73 26.90 2.04
C GLN A 26 -19.59 27.18 1.04
N GLY A 27 -18.41 26.62 1.30
CA GLY A 27 -17.12 27.12 0.84
C GLY A 27 -16.55 26.46 -0.40
N GLU A 28 -15.43 27.04 -0.81
CA GLU A 28 -14.58 26.63 -1.92
C GLU A 28 -14.04 25.22 -1.70
N GLN A 29 -14.24 24.35 -2.70
CA GLN A 29 -13.67 23.01 -2.75
C GLN A 29 -12.22 23.11 -3.19
N VAL A 30 -11.30 22.64 -2.34
CA VAL A 30 -9.88 22.63 -2.65
C VAL A 30 -9.50 21.26 -3.20
N HIS A 31 -9.02 21.27 -4.43
CA HIS A 31 -8.45 20.11 -5.09
C HIS A 31 -6.94 20.26 -5.18
N VAL A 32 -6.20 19.23 -4.75
CA VAL A 32 -4.74 19.18 -4.92
C VAL A 32 -4.44 18.03 -5.87
N TYR A 33 -4.05 18.36 -7.10
CA TYR A 33 -3.78 17.36 -8.13
C TYR A 33 -2.55 16.49 -7.82
N LYS A 34 -1.53 17.10 -7.22
CA LYS A 34 -0.27 16.41 -6.88
C LYS A 34 -0.17 16.22 -5.37
N ILE A 35 -0.68 15.10 -4.86
CA ILE A 35 -0.60 14.76 -3.43
C ILE A 35 0.77 14.23 -3.05
N LEU A 36 1.38 13.41 -3.91
CA LEU A 36 2.69 12.80 -3.69
C LEU A 36 3.76 13.45 -4.58
N GLN A 37 4.96 13.59 -4.04
CA GLN A 37 6.15 14.05 -4.74
C GLN A 37 7.34 13.18 -4.31
N GLY A 38 7.63 12.15 -5.12
CA GLY A 38 8.62 11.13 -4.77
C GLY A 38 8.18 10.37 -3.52
N GLU A 39 9.07 10.27 -2.53
CA GLU A 39 8.85 9.56 -1.28
C GLU A 39 8.12 10.38 -0.20
N LYS A 40 7.64 11.58 -0.55
CA LYS A 40 7.02 12.50 0.41
C LYS A 40 5.71 13.07 -0.12
N TYR A 41 4.90 13.61 0.79
CA TYR A 41 3.79 14.46 0.41
C TYR A 41 4.28 15.75 -0.26
N SER A 42 3.52 16.23 -1.25
CA SER A 42 3.84 17.48 -1.92
C SER A 42 3.77 18.67 -0.95
N PRO A 43 4.55 19.74 -1.20
CA PRO A 43 4.48 20.97 -0.40
C PRO A 43 3.06 21.57 -0.39
N SER A 44 2.35 21.51 -1.52
CA SER A 44 0.98 22.02 -1.64
C SER A 44 0.02 21.26 -0.73
N PHE A 45 0.12 19.93 -0.68
CA PHE A 45 -0.69 19.12 0.23
C PHE A 45 -0.33 19.38 1.69
N ASN A 46 0.96 19.46 2.03
CA ASN A 46 1.37 19.73 3.41
C ASN A 46 0.88 21.09 3.91
N LYS A 47 0.96 22.13 3.07
CA LYS A 47 0.44 23.47 3.42
C LYS A 47 -1.07 23.43 3.66
N LEU A 48 -1.82 22.74 2.79
CA LEU A 48 -3.26 22.57 2.97
C LEU A 48 -3.57 21.81 4.27
N TRP A 49 -2.86 20.70 4.51
CA TRP A 49 -3.01 19.90 5.72
C TRP A 49 -2.75 20.73 6.98
N ASP A 50 -1.69 21.53 7.00
CA ASP A 50 -1.34 22.37 8.13
C ASP A 50 -2.45 23.41 8.38
N GLU A 51 -3.00 24.04 7.34
CA GLU A 51 -4.12 24.98 7.46
C GLU A 51 -5.38 24.32 8.02
N ILE A 52 -5.81 23.19 7.46
CA ILE A 52 -7.05 22.52 7.88
C ILE A 52 -6.92 21.83 9.23
N SER A 53 -5.72 21.40 9.63
CA SER A 53 -5.52 20.72 10.92
C SER A 53 -5.29 21.68 12.08
N THR A 54 -4.98 22.96 11.83
CA THR A 54 -4.71 23.95 12.88
C THR A 54 -5.80 25.00 12.99
N THR A 55 -6.06 25.74 11.91
CA THR A 55 -6.92 26.94 11.94
C THR A 55 -8.36 26.61 11.59
N LYS A 56 -8.58 25.67 10.66
CA LYS A 56 -9.90 25.39 10.08
C LYS A 56 -10.45 24.01 10.41
N ALA A 57 -9.93 23.32 11.43
CA ALA A 57 -10.31 21.94 11.72
C ALA A 57 -11.83 21.76 11.96
N HIS A 58 -12.48 22.71 12.64
CA HIS A 58 -13.92 22.68 12.90
C HIS A 58 -14.80 23.05 11.70
N GLN A 59 -14.21 23.67 10.67
CA GLN A 59 -14.93 24.16 9.49
C GLN A 59 -14.66 23.30 8.25
N ALA A 60 -13.53 22.59 8.24
CA ALA A 60 -13.11 21.75 7.14
C ALA A 60 -13.82 20.39 7.19
N TYR A 61 -14.39 19.98 6.06
CA TYR A 61 -15.02 18.67 5.88
C TYR A 61 -14.54 18.03 4.59
N LEU A 62 -14.64 16.70 4.54
CA LEU A 62 -14.38 15.94 3.34
C LEU A 62 -15.67 15.89 2.50
N SER A 63 -15.52 16.14 1.19
CA SER A 63 -16.65 16.05 0.26
C SER A 63 -17.30 14.67 0.31
N GLY A 64 -18.62 14.61 0.55
CA GLY A 64 -19.36 13.35 0.66
C GLY A 64 -19.42 12.74 2.06
N THR A 65 -18.94 13.47 3.09
CA THR A 65 -19.07 13.06 4.50
C THR A 65 -19.59 14.21 5.35
N ASP A 66 -20.30 13.90 6.42
CA ASP A 66 -20.78 14.88 7.41
C ASP A 66 -19.76 15.19 8.52
N GLN A 67 -18.62 14.50 8.54
CA GLN A 67 -17.61 14.59 9.60
C GLN A 67 -16.62 15.72 9.32
N THR A 68 -16.31 16.53 10.34
CA THR A 68 -15.27 17.56 10.22
C THR A 68 -13.88 16.98 10.48
N ILE A 69 -12.84 17.67 10.02
CA ILE A 69 -11.45 17.29 10.34
C ILE A 69 -11.22 17.30 11.86
N SER A 70 -11.85 18.23 12.59
CA SER A 70 -11.78 18.25 14.05
C SER A 70 -12.41 17.03 14.69
N ASP A 71 -13.50 16.50 14.12
CA ASP A 71 -14.10 15.27 14.62
C ASP A 71 -13.14 14.11 14.43
N LEU A 72 -12.57 13.97 13.23
CA LEU A 72 -11.61 12.91 12.91
C LEU A 72 -10.33 12.95 13.77
N LEU A 73 -9.93 14.14 14.22
CA LEU A 73 -8.79 14.33 15.13
C LEU A 73 -9.15 14.07 16.61
N ASN A 74 -10.44 13.90 16.94
CA ASN A 74 -10.90 13.63 18.28
C ASN A 74 -10.75 12.14 18.63
N ASN A 75 -10.57 11.84 19.92
CA ASN A 75 -10.31 10.50 20.44
C ASN A 75 -11.47 9.51 20.23
N LYS A 76 -12.64 9.99 19.80
CA LYS A 76 -13.82 9.16 19.51
C LYS A 76 -13.67 8.35 18.22
N TRP A 77 -12.78 8.77 17.34
CA TRP A 77 -12.60 8.15 16.03
C TRP A 77 -11.34 7.29 15.99
N GLU A 78 -11.47 6.20 15.26
CA GLU A 78 -10.39 5.32 14.84
C GLU A 78 -10.37 5.27 13.32
N ILE A 79 -9.18 5.14 12.73
CA ILE A 79 -9.06 4.97 11.28
C ILE A 79 -8.64 3.54 11.03
N ILE A 80 -9.50 2.79 10.34
CA ILE A 80 -9.32 1.38 10.01
C ILE A 80 -9.16 1.22 8.50
N ALA A 81 -8.62 0.08 8.07
CA ALA A 81 -8.57 -0.27 6.66
C ALA A 81 -9.90 -0.88 6.19
N CYS A 82 -10.38 -0.46 5.02
CA CYS A 82 -11.55 -1.02 4.38
C CYS A 82 -11.30 -2.48 3.98
N ALA A 83 -12.21 -3.38 4.34
CA ALA A 83 -12.11 -4.80 3.99
C ALA A 83 -12.15 -5.08 2.46
N ARG A 84 -12.66 -4.15 1.65
CA ARG A 84 -12.80 -4.32 0.19
C ARG A 84 -11.58 -3.84 -0.59
N CYS A 85 -11.01 -2.69 -0.23
CA CYS A 85 -9.97 -2.03 -1.01
C CYS A 85 -8.77 -1.53 -0.18
N ASN A 86 -8.74 -1.84 1.12
CA ASN A 86 -7.67 -1.46 2.05
C ASN A 86 -7.46 0.06 2.21
N LEU A 87 -8.37 0.90 1.70
CA LEU A 87 -8.36 2.34 1.95
C LEU A 87 -8.73 2.66 3.40
N LEU A 88 -8.20 3.77 3.91
CA LEU A 88 -8.48 4.24 5.24
C LEU A 88 -9.94 4.74 5.34
N VAL A 89 -10.63 4.34 6.41
CA VAL A 89 -12.02 4.72 6.69
C VAL A 89 -12.14 5.08 8.18
N PRO A 90 -12.78 6.21 8.52
CA PRO A 90 -13.02 6.55 9.92
C PRO A 90 -14.16 5.69 10.48
N SER A 91 -13.96 5.19 11.70
CA SER A 91 -14.91 4.39 12.46
C SER A 91 -14.99 4.91 13.89
N ILE A 92 -16.16 4.77 14.51
CA ILE A 92 -16.35 5.15 15.90
C ILE A 92 -15.86 4.01 16.78
N ASP A 93 -14.97 4.32 17.73
CA ASP A 93 -14.33 3.34 18.63
C ASP A 93 -15.36 2.63 19.54
N MET A 94 -16.34 3.39 20.06
CA MET A 94 -17.40 2.87 20.92
C MET A 94 -18.78 3.43 20.53
N GLY A 95 -19.74 2.52 20.31
CA GLY A 95 -21.14 2.85 20.02
C GLY A 95 -21.69 2.14 18.79
N PRO A 96 -22.93 2.46 18.37
CA PRO A 96 -23.50 1.94 17.13
C PRO A 96 -22.64 2.36 15.95
N ARG A 97 -22.07 1.39 15.23
CA ARG A 97 -21.31 1.65 14.01
C ARG A 97 -22.27 2.11 12.93
N VAL A 98 -22.44 3.41 12.79
CA VAL A 98 -23.07 3.99 11.60
C VAL A 98 -22.17 3.60 10.41
N PRO A 99 -22.73 3.09 9.29
CA PRO A 99 -21.93 2.76 8.12
C PRO A 99 -21.25 4.04 7.62
N VAL A 100 -19.95 4.16 7.86
CA VAL A 100 -19.15 5.19 7.22
C VAL A 100 -18.75 4.64 5.85
N CYS A 101 -19.22 5.29 4.81
CA CYS A 101 -18.91 4.90 3.44
C CYS A 101 -17.41 5.01 3.19
N CYS A 102 -16.84 3.94 2.67
CA CYS A 102 -15.49 3.96 2.12
C CYS A 102 -15.38 5.06 1.05
N PRO A 103 -14.20 5.71 0.88
CA PRO A 103 -13.97 6.60 -0.26
C PRO A 103 -14.26 5.94 -1.63
N CYS A 104 -14.33 4.63 -1.67
CA CYS A 104 -14.61 3.82 -2.83
C CYS A 104 -16.10 3.57 -3.13
N ASP A 105 -17.02 3.90 -2.21
CA ASP A 105 -18.41 3.46 -2.26
C ASP A 105 -19.20 4.07 -3.44
N ASP A 106 -18.90 5.32 -3.78
CA ASP A 106 -19.52 6.08 -4.86
C ASP A 106 -18.84 5.87 -6.23
N LEU A 107 -17.79 5.05 -6.30
CA LEU A 107 -17.02 4.83 -7.51
C LEU A 107 -17.34 3.46 -8.13
N PRO A 108 -18.07 3.43 -9.26
CA PRO A 108 -18.58 2.20 -9.84
C PRO A 108 -17.48 1.25 -10.33
N SER A 109 -16.30 1.79 -10.66
CA SER A 109 -15.15 1.03 -11.18
C SER A 109 -14.11 0.65 -10.12
N HIS A 110 -14.34 0.97 -8.84
CA HIS A 110 -13.40 0.63 -7.76
C HIS A 110 -13.79 -0.70 -7.08
N PRO A 111 -12.85 -1.55 -6.62
CA PRO A 111 -11.40 -1.47 -6.76
C PRO A 111 -10.96 -1.74 -8.20
N ASN A 112 -10.26 -0.78 -8.78
CA ASN A 112 -9.62 -0.96 -10.07
C ASN A 112 -8.22 -1.52 -9.82
N LEU A 113 -7.98 -2.78 -10.24
CA LEU A 113 -6.69 -3.44 -10.10
C LEU A 113 -5.70 -3.06 -11.22
N ASP A 114 -6.17 -2.43 -12.30
CA ASP A 114 -5.35 -1.98 -13.43
C ASP A 114 -4.65 -0.64 -13.13
N SER A 115 -5.01 0.03 -12.04
CA SER A 115 -4.44 1.31 -11.63
C SER A 115 -3.77 1.20 -10.26
N VAL A 116 -2.76 2.03 -10.03
CA VAL A 116 -2.11 2.11 -8.73
C VAL A 116 -3.12 2.64 -7.70
N ALA A 117 -3.39 1.84 -6.67
CA ALA A 117 -4.28 2.23 -5.59
C ALA A 117 -3.72 3.47 -4.84
N PRO A 118 -4.60 4.29 -4.24
CA PRO A 118 -4.16 5.35 -3.37
C PRO A 118 -3.26 4.82 -2.26
N HIS A 119 -2.12 5.47 -2.08
CA HIS A 119 -1.09 5.03 -1.15
C HIS A 119 -0.48 6.21 -0.43
N VAL A 120 0.08 5.90 0.74
CA VAL A 120 0.91 6.82 1.51
C VAL A 120 2.31 6.89 0.89
N PRO A 121 3.07 7.98 1.09
CA PRO A 121 4.44 8.04 0.65
C PRO A 121 5.24 6.87 1.24
N VAL A 122 5.92 6.11 0.37
CA VAL A 122 6.79 5.01 0.76
C VAL A 122 8.23 5.49 0.69
N THR A 123 8.98 5.29 1.77
CA THR A 123 10.43 5.46 1.79
C THR A 123 11.07 4.23 1.15
N LEU A 124 11.68 4.39 -0.02
CA LEU A 124 12.18 3.25 -0.79
C LEU A 124 13.26 2.48 -0.02
N ALA A 125 14.15 3.19 0.69
CA ALA A 125 15.23 2.59 1.46
C ALA A 125 14.72 1.58 2.49
N SER A 126 13.79 1.99 3.37
CA SER A 126 13.25 1.10 4.39
C SER A 126 12.49 -0.08 3.78
N HIS A 127 11.79 0.13 2.66
CA HIS A 127 11.06 -0.93 2.00
C HIS A 127 11.99 -1.96 1.33
N LEU A 128 13.15 -1.51 0.83
CA LEU A 128 14.18 -2.41 0.31
C LEU A 128 14.86 -3.18 1.45
N ASP A 129 15.13 -2.54 2.58
CA ASP A 129 15.68 -3.20 3.76
C ASP A 129 14.73 -4.29 4.27
N ASP A 130 13.43 -3.97 4.45
CA ASP A 130 12.41 -4.93 4.84
C ASP A 130 12.29 -6.11 3.85
N LEU A 131 12.45 -5.85 2.54
CA LEU A 131 12.46 -6.88 1.52
C LEU A 131 13.70 -7.78 1.62
N CYS A 132 14.89 -7.20 1.81
CA CYS A 132 16.14 -7.93 2.01
C CYS A 132 16.06 -8.81 3.25
N ASP A 133 15.54 -8.28 4.36
CA ASP A 133 15.37 -9.03 5.61
C ASP A 133 14.43 -10.23 5.42
N ARG A 134 13.29 -10.01 4.74
CA ARG A 134 12.33 -11.09 4.43
C ARG A 134 12.91 -12.15 3.50
N LEU A 135 13.73 -11.76 2.52
CA LEU A 135 14.40 -12.69 1.61
C LEU A 135 15.47 -13.51 2.34
N THR A 136 16.22 -12.87 3.25
CA THR A 136 17.24 -13.53 4.07
C THR A 136 16.59 -14.54 5.02
N GLN A 137 15.55 -14.14 5.74
CA GLN A 137 14.78 -15.04 6.60
C GLN A 137 14.24 -16.23 5.83
N LYS A 138 13.73 -16.03 4.61
CA LYS A 138 13.21 -17.12 3.78
C LYS A 138 14.32 -18.09 3.33
N ALA A 139 15.51 -17.60 3.04
CA ALA A 139 16.65 -18.45 2.66
C ALA A 139 17.13 -19.32 3.84
N GLU A 140 17.25 -18.74 5.05
CA GLU A 140 17.63 -19.48 6.27
C GLU A 140 16.60 -20.55 6.64
N ILE A 141 15.32 -20.20 6.50
CA ILE A 141 14.16 -21.10 6.56
C ILE A 141 14.38 -22.27 5.61
N GLN A 142 14.68 -22.01 4.33
CA GLN A 142 14.84 -23.04 3.31
C GLN A 142 16.02 -24.00 3.57
N GLU A 143 17.14 -23.48 4.07
CA GLU A 143 18.30 -24.28 4.50
C GLU A 143 18.01 -25.17 5.72
N SER A 144 17.14 -24.71 6.63
CA SER A 144 16.74 -25.49 7.81
C SER A 144 15.83 -26.68 7.49
N TYR A 145 15.10 -26.65 6.37
CA TYR A 145 14.23 -27.76 5.94
C TYR A 145 15.01 -28.83 5.17
N GLU A 146 15.94 -28.40 4.33
CA GLU A 146 16.82 -29.30 3.57
C GLU A 146 17.80 -30.08 4.47
N ALA A 147 18.06 -29.60 5.70
CA ALA A 147 18.86 -30.32 6.69
C ALA A 147 18.08 -31.39 7.49
N SER A 148 16.76 -31.52 7.30
CA SER A 148 15.90 -32.41 8.11
C SER A 148 15.24 -33.57 7.34
N ASP A 149 15.29 -33.59 6.00
CA ASP A 149 14.83 -34.72 5.20
C ASP A 149 16.01 -35.66 4.88
N ASP A 150 16.41 -36.46 5.87
CA ASP A 150 17.06 -37.75 5.64
C ASP A 150 15.96 -38.81 5.64
N ASP A 151 15.54 -39.24 4.46
CA ASP A 151 15.54 -40.67 4.11
C ASP A 151 14.96 -40.96 2.72
N THR A 152 15.82 -41.57 1.89
CA THR A 152 15.52 -42.55 0.82
C THR A 152 15.45 -42.07 -0.64
N TYR A 153 16.53 -42.42 -1.36
CA TYR A 153 16.60 -42.73 -2.80
C TYR A 153 16.84 -41.56 -3.77
N THR A 154 18.12 -41.27 -4.05
CA THR A 154 18.69 -41.41 -5.41
C THR A 154 20.22 -41.30 -5.34
N SER A 155 20.89 -42.28 -5.93
CA SER A 155 22.35 -42.40 -6.02
C SER A 155 22.98 -41.12 -6.59
N GLU A 156 23.87 -40.46 -5.83
CA GLU A 156 24.65 -39.28 -6.27
C GLU A 156 25.40 -39.50 -7.60
N ALA A 157 25.68 -40.75 -7.95
CA ALA A 157 26.29 -41.14 -9.22
C ALA A 157 25.33 -40.98 -10.42
N GLU A 158 24.02 -41.13 -10.23
CA GLU A 158 23.03 -40.91 -11.30
C GLU A 158 22.85 -39.42 -11.58
N ASN A 159 22.90 -38.58 -10.55
CA ASN A 159 22.73 -37.13 -10.67
C ASN A 159 23.92 -36.48 -11.42
N THR A 160 25.15 -36.89 -11.08
CA THR A 160 26.36 -36.41 -11.79
C THR A 160 26.39 -36.85 -13.25
N GLN A 161 25.98 -38.09 -13.55
CA GLN A 161 25.88 -38.58 -14.93
C GLN A 161 24.77 -37.89 -15.72
N ALA A 162 23.62 -37.61 -15.11
CA ALA A 162 22.52 -36.88 -15.75
C ALA A 162 22.91 -35.45 -16.10
N ILE A 163 23.60 -34.74 -15.21
CA ILE A 163 24.11 -33.38 -15.44
C ILE A 163 25.14 -33.38 -16.58
N HIS A 164 26.04 -34.37 -16.61
CA HIS A 164 27.01 -34.52 -17.70
C HIS A 164 26.35 -34.79 -19.06
N ASN A 165 25.31 -35.64 -19.10
CA ASN A 165 24.55 -35.95 -20.31
C ASN A 165 23.73 -34.74 -20.82
N LEU A 166 23.18 -33.93 -19.91
CA LEU A 166 22.52 -32.67 -20.25
C LEU A 166 23.49 -31.67 -20.84
N ARG A 167 24.65 -31.48 -20.21
CA ARG A 167 25.69 -30.56 -20.69
C ARG A 167 26.19 -30.92 -22.08
N THR A 168 26.41 -32.20 -22.34
CA THR A 168 26.85 -32.70 -23.66
C THR A 168 25.77 -32.56 -24.73
N SER A 169 24.50 -32.75 -24.38
CA SER A 169 23.36 -32.53 -25.30
C SER A 169 23.19 -31.05 -25.66
N ILE A 170 23.32 -30.14 -24.69
CA ILE A 170 23.25 -28.69 -24.94
C ILE A 170 24.42 -28.23 -25.84
N LEU A 171 25.64 -28.71 -25.59
CA LEU A 171 26.79 -28.38 -26.43
C LEU A 171 26.65 -28.90 -27.86
N LYS A 172 25.99 -30.04 -28.06
CA LYS A 172 25.66 -30.54 -29.41
C LYS A 172 24.63 -29.64 -30.09
N LEU A 173 23.58 -29.21 -29.41
CA LEU A 173 22.58 -28.30 -29.98
C LEU A 173 23.18 -26.97 -30.40
N VAL A 174 24.04 -26.37 -29.56
CA VAL A 174 24.73 -25.10 -29.86
C VAL A 174 25.71 -25.23 -31.04
N LYS A 175 26.37 -26.38 -31.21
CA LYS A 175 27.24 -26.64 -32.38
C LYS A 175 26.48 -27.01 -33.65
N SER A 176 25.22 -27.42 -33.54
CA SER A 176 24.40 -27.89 -34.68
C SER A 176 23.58 -26.77 -35.32
N SER A 177 23.46 -25.61 -34.68
CA SER A 177 22.88 -24.41 -35.28
C SER A 177 23.90 -23.76 -36.21
N PRO A 178 23.74 -23.81 -37.55
CA PRO A 178 24.53 -23.00 -38.45
C PRO A 178 24.08 -21.56 -38.30
N SER A 179 25.04 -20.64 -38.20
CA SER A 179 24.78 -19.22 -38.38
C SER A 179 24.27 -18.98 -39.81
N GLU A 180 22.99 -18.69 -39.94
CA GLU A 180 22.41 -17.97 -41.08
C GLU A 180 22.13 -16.53 -40.65
#